data_AF-A0A9D9EG57-F1
#
_entry.id   AF-A0A9D9EG57-F1
#
_cell.length_a   1.000
_cell.length_b   1.000
_cell.length_c   1.000
_cell.angle_alpha   90.00
_cell.angle_beta   90.00
_cell.angle_gamma   90.00
#
_symmetry.space_group_name_H-M   'P 1'
#
loop_
_entity.id
_entity.type
_entity.pdbx_description
1 polymer ?
#
loop_
_entity_poly.entity_id
_entity_poly.type
_entity_poly.pdbx_seq_one_letter_code
_entity_poly.pdbx_strand_id
1 'polypeptide(L)'
;MMKPVTYYQMQHKYKILAVLFLATANLPAFAWEGMWQLPGIPDSLFYALEDEGCELEAADFYSEQETSLKDNCFYLSNGFSGTLMSKNGLVLTTYDAVKDYIPDSIDLGNGFLAASGMEEVRLGNLYALKPVSAENLQKKVLATVKE
;
A
#
# COMPACT_ATOMS: atom_id res chain seq x y z
N MET A 1 -26.75 31.01 45.56
CA MET A 1 -25.41 31.39 46.08
C MET A 1 -24.67 30.12 46.49
N MET A 2 -23.69 29.66 45.68
CA MET A 2 -22.83 28.52 46.04
C MET A 2 -21.81 28.94 47.10
N LYS A 3 -21.54 28.07 48.09
CA LYS A 3 -20.65 28.36 49.23
C LYS A 3 -19.18 28.53 48.75
N PRO A 4 -18.38 29.40 49.39
CA PRO A 4 -17.03 29.77 48.95
C PRO A 4 -16.02 28.60 48.90
N VAL A 5 -16.23 27.55 49.69
CA VAL A 5 -15.43 26.31 49.65
C VAL A 5 -15.59 25.58 48.31
N THR A 6 -16.79 25.59 47.74
CA THR A 6 -17.09 24.93 46.46
C THR A 6 -16.37 25.61 45.29
N TYR A 7 -16.19 26.93 45.34
CA TYR A 7 -15.52 27.69 44.28
C TYR A 7 -14.02 27.42 44.18
N TYR A 8 -13.30 27.42 45.31
CA TYR A 8 -11.87 27.12 45.35
C TYR A 8 -11.55 25.68 44.89
N GLN A 9 -12.40 24.73 45.30
CA GLN A 9 -12.28 23.34 44.83
C GLN A 9 -12.57 23.20 43.33
N MET A 10 -13.45 24.00 42.76
CA MET A 10 -13.70 24.02 41.31
C MET A 10 -12.49 24.55 40.55
N GLN A 11 -11.86 25.65 40.99
CA GLN A 11 -10.67 26.19 40.32
C GLN A 11 -9.46 25.24 40.31
N HIS A 12 -9.24 24.46 41.37
CA HIS A 12 -8.14 23.49 41.41
C HIS A 12 -8.41 22.30 40.47
N LYS A 13 -9.68 21.88 40.31
CA LYS A 13 -10.08 20.82 39.38
C LYS A 13 -9.79 21.18 37.93
N TYR A 14 -10.08 22.40 37.48
CA TYR A 14 -9.78 22.83 36.11
C TYR A 14 -8.28 22.91 35.83
N LYS A 15 -7.47 23.33 36.82
CA LYS A 15 -6.01 23.34 36.72
C LYS A 15 -5.44 21.92 36.60
N ILE A 16 -5.94 20.97 37.40
CA ILE A 16 -5.56 19.56 37.31
C ILE A 16 -5.94 18.97 35.95
N LEU A 17 -7.16 19.27 35.46
CA LEU A 17 -7.61 18.82 34.15
C LEU A 17 -6.75 19.39 33.01
N ALA A 18 -6.35 20.66 33.11
CA ALA A 18 -5.49 21.31 32.12
C ALA A 18 -4.07 20.72 32.11
N VAL A 19 -3.51 20.38 33.27
CA VAL A 19 -2.21 19.70 33.38
C VAL A 19 -2.29 18.29 32.80
N LEU A 20 -3.36 17.53 33.09
CA LEU A 20 -3.58 16.21 32.51
C LEU A 20 -3.72 16.27 30.99
N PHE A 21 -4.47 17.25 30.46
CA PHE A 21 -4.63 17.43 29.02
C PHE A 21 -3.30 17.78 28.34
N LEU A 22 -2.51 18.69 28.91
CA LEU A 22 -1.18 19.03 28.40
C LEU A 22 -0.21 17.83 28.46
N ALA A 23 -0.32 17.00 29.49
CA ALA A 23 0.49 15.79 29.64
C ALA A 23 0.13 14.71 28.62
N THR A 24 -1.14 14.60 28.19
CA THR A 24 -1.57 13.59 27.21
C THR A 24 -1.57 14.09 25.77
N ALA A 25 -1.61 15.42 25.53
CA ALA A 25 -1.65 16.01 24.19
C ALA A 25 -0.39 15.73 23.35
N ASN A 26 0.71 15.30 23.97
CA ASN A 26 1.98 14.98 23.31
C ASN A 26 2.28 13.48 23.28
N LEU A 27 1.30 12.62 23.60
CA LEU A 27 1.51 11.19 23.48
C LEU A 27 1.63 10.83 22.00
N PRO A 28 2.71 10.13 21.58
CA PRO A 28 2.84 9.69 20.20
C PRO A 28 1.70 8.71 19.88
N ALA A 29 1.01 8.97 18.77
CA ALA A 29 0.09 8.00 18.18
C ALA A 29 0.90 6.97 17.40
N PHE A 30 0.70 5.69 17.70
CA PHE A 30 1.34 4.59 16.98
C PHE A 30 0.37 4.04 15.93
N ALA A 31 0.82 3.97 14.68
CA ALA A 31 0.16 3.22 13.64
C ALA A 31 0.85 1.86 13.52
N TRP A 32 0.09 0.78 13.65
CA TRP A 32 0.59 -0.60 13.48
C TRP A 32 0.54 -1.06 12.02
N GLU A 33 -0.38 -0.47 11.24
CA GLU A 33 -0.59 -0.76 9.82
C GLU A 33 -0.10 0.40 8.94
N GLY A 34 0.17 0.12 7.68
CA GLY A 34 0.60 1.13 6.72
C GLY A 34 0.76 0.59 5.29
N MET A 35 0.98 1.50 4.36
CA MET A 35 1.48 1.19 3.01
C MET A 35 2.86 1.81 2.88
N TRP A 36 3.87 0.95 2.76
CA TRP A 36 5.27 1.38 2.70
C TRP A 36 5.74 1.54 1.26
N GLN A 37 6.60 2.52 1.03
CA GLN A 37 7.30 2.64 -0.24
C GLN A 37 8.34 1.51 -0.32
N LEU A 38 8.42 0.82 -1.46
CA LEU A 38 9.36 -0.29 -1.64
C LEU A 38 10.83 0.14 -1.45
N PRO A 39 11.29 1.28 -2.03
CA PRO A 39 12.57 1.83 -1.63
C PRO A 39 12.44 2.45 -0.22
N GLY A 40 13.27 1.99 0.71
CA GLY A 40 13.30 2.55 2.07
C GLY A 40 12.24 1.97 3.01
N ILE A 41 11.85 0.71 2.83
CA ILE A 41 11.13 -0.04 3.87
C ILE A 41 11.96 0.02 5.16
N PRO A 42 11.36 0.40 6.31
CA PRO A 42 12.11 0.51 7.55
C PRO A 42 12.49 -0.86 8.12
N ASP A 43 13.69 -0.97 8.69
CA ASP A 43 14.18 -2.21 9.33
C ASP A 43 13.21 -2.74 10.40
N SER A 44 12.50 -1.84 11.10
CA SER A 44 11.48 -2.22 12.09
C SER A 44 10.35 -3.06 11.50
N LEU A 45 10.01 -2.88 10.22
CA LEU A 45 9.02 -3.72 9.54
C LEU A 45 9.60 -5.11 9.26
N PHE A 46 10.86 -5.20 8.85
CA PHE A 46 11.50 -6.51 8.61
C PHE A 46 11.65 -7.31 9.90
N TYR A 47 12.01 -6.68 11.02
CA TYR A 47 12.00 -7.36 12.31
C TYR A 47 10.59 -7.88 12.68
N ALA A 48 9.55 -7.08 12.43
CA ALA A 48 8.19 -7.53 12.67
C ALA A 48 7.78 -8.69 11.73
N LEU A 49 8.21 -8.67 10.46
CA LEU A 49 7.95 -9.75 9.50
C LEU A 49 8.69 -11.04 9.90
N GLU A 50 9.94 -10.93 10.34
CA GLU A 50 10.75 -12.05 10.82
C GLU A 50 10.13 -12.69 12.08
N ASP A 51 9.67 -11.86 13.04
CA ASP A 51 8.96 -12.32 14.24
C ASP A 51 7.65 -13.07 13.90
N GLU A 52 6.99 -12.70 12.80
CA GLU A 52 5.79 -13.38 12.26
C GLU A 52 6.15 -14.59 11.35
N GLY A 53 7.44 -14.91 11.18
CA GLY A 53 7.94 -16.09 10.47
C GLY A 53 8.27 -15.87 8.98
N CYS A 54 8.44 -14.62 8.54
CA CYS A 54 8.90 -14.32 7.18
C CYS A 54 10.40 -14.63 7.05
N GLU A 55 10.76 -15.48 6.08
CA GLU A 55 12.15 -15.85 5.80
C GLU A 55 12.80 -14.99 4.70
N LEU A 56 12.08 -13.98 4.17
CA LEU A 56 12.56 -13.14 3.07
C LEU A 56 13.34 -11.93 3.58
N GLU A 57 14.41 -11.58 2.89
CA GLU A 57 15.23 -10.41 3.19
C GLU A 57 14.74 -9.17 2.42
N ALA A 58 15.19 -7.98 2.82
CA ALA A 58 14.82 -6.72 2.17
C ALA A 58 15.09 -6.70 0.65
N ALA A 59 16.18 -7.33 0.22
CA ALA A 59 16.55 -7.43 -1.19
C ALA A 59 15.58 -8.30 -2.01
N ASP A 60 14.93 -9.28 -1.38
CA ASP A 60 13.92 -10.13 -2.03
C ASP A 60 12.65 -9.35 -2.35
N PHE A 61 12.31 -8.35 -1.54
CA PHE A 61 11.18 -7.45 -1.83
C PHE A 61 11.54 -6.44 -2.92
N TYR A 62 12.66 -5.73 -2.77
CA TYR A 62 13.09 -4.67 -3.68
C TYR A 62 14.60 -4.71 -3.93
N SER A 63 14.98 -4.85 -5.20
CA SER A 63 16.36 -4.65 -5.65
C SER A 63 16.39 -3.85 -6.96
N GLU A 64 17.35 -2.94 -7.10
CA GLU A 64 17.56 -2.18 -8.34
C GLU A 64 18.44 -2.95 -9.35
N GLN A 65 19.27 -3.87 -8.85
CA GLN A 65 20.27 -4.58 -9.64
C GLN A 65 19.84 -6.02 -9.93
N GLU A 66 19.25 -6.68 -8.94
CA GLU A 66 18.87 -8.09 -9.00
C GLU A 66 17.35 -8.24 -9.17
N THR A 67 16.92 -9.44 -9.54
CA THR A 67 15.48 -9.76 -9.61
C THR A 67 14.90 -9.82 -8.21
N SER A 68 13.79 -9.14 -7.99
CA SER A 68 13.05 -9.16 -6.71
C SER A 68 11.54 -9.33 -6.93
N LEU A 69 10.77 -9.48 -5.85
CA LEU A 69 9.31 -9.61 -5.90
C LEU A 69 8.63 -8.43 -6.63
N LYS A 70 9.24 -7.24 -6.64
CA LYS A 70 8.73 -6.09 -7.40
C LYS A 70 8.53 -6.42 -8.88
N ASP A 71 9.39 -7.27 -9.45
CA ASP A 71 9.41 -7.55 -10.89
C ASP A 71 8.27 -8.48 -11.32
N ASN A 72 7.66 -9.18 -10.37
CA ASN A 72 6.48 -10.00 -10.56
C ASN A 72 5.18 -9.25 -10.26
N CYS A 73 5.23 -8.07 -9.67
CA CYS A 73 4.06 -7.25 -9.35
C CYS A 73 3.83 -6.21 -10.46
N PHE A 74 2.60 -6.13 -10.96
CA PHE A 74 2.19 -5.25 -12.05
C PHE A 74 1.06 -4.35 -11.62
N TYR A 75 1.06 -3.14 -12.18
CA TYR A 75 -0.06 -2.23 -12.13
C TYR A 75 -0.87 -2.35 -13.42
N LEU A 76 -2.18 -2.52 -13.30
CA LEU A 76 -3.09 -2.51 -14.42
C LEU A 76 -3.57 -1.07 -14.68
N SER A 77 -3.70 -0.69 -15.95
CA SER A 77 -4.05 0.69 -16.36
C SER A 77 -5.38 1.22 -15.83
N ASN A 78 -6.21 0.36 -15.24
CA ASN A 78 -7.48 0.69 -14.61
C ASN A 78 -7.42 0.81 -13.07
N GLY A 79 -6.22 0.78 -12.47
CA GLY A 79 -6.04 0.97 -11.04
C GLY A 79 -5.90 -0.31 -10.22
N PHE A 80 -6.06 -1.49 -10.83
CA PHE A 80 -5.90 -2.77 -10.15
C PHE A 80 -4.45 -3.26 -10.18
N SER A 81 -4.17 -4.30 -9.40
CA SER A 81 -2.87 -4.98 -9.37
C SER A 81 -2.94 -6.32 -10.11
N GLY A 82 -1.79 -6.80 -10.59
CA GLY A 82 -1.63 -8.15 -11.12
C GLY A 82 -0.28 -8.76 -10.73
N THR A 83 -0.19 -10.08 -10.77
CA THR A 83 1.03 -10.83 -10.44
C THR A 83 1.43 -11.75 -11.59
N LEU A 84 2.64 -11.60 -12.10
CA LEU A 84 3.23 -12.49 -13.10
C LEU A 84 3.66 -13.81 -12.45
N MET A 85 3.07 -14.91 -12.92
CA MET A 85 3.26 -16.25 -12.39
C MET A 85 3.98 -17.21 -13.34
N SER A 86 4.24 -16.81 -14.59
CA SER A 86 4.96 -17.66 -15.55
C SER A 86 5.94 -16.89 -16.42
N LYS A 87 6.97 -17.59 -16.89
CA LYS A 87 7.95 -17.06 -17.85
C LYS A 87 7.33 -16.67 -19.20
N ASN A 88 6.15 -17.20 -19.49
CA ASN A 88 5.42 -16.95 -20.74
C ASN A 88 4.41 -15.79 -20.63
N GLY A 89 4.37 -15.07 -19.50
CA GLY A 89 3.50 -13.90 -19.36
C GLY A 89 2.15 -14.15 -18.68
N LEU A 90 1.95 -15.27 -17.98
CA LEU A 90 0.69 -15.51 -17.26
C LEU A 90 0.57 -14.55 -16.07
N VAL A 91 -0.44 -13.69 -16.08
CA VAL A 91 -0.73 -12.73 -15.02
C VAL A 91 -2.01 -13.12 -14.27
N LEU A 92 -1.93 -13.19 -12.95
CA LEU A 92 -3.09 -13.33 -12.08
C LEU A 92 -3.57 -11.96 -11.62
N THR A 93 -4.88 -11.77 -11.61
CA THR A 93 -5.54 -10.56 -11.08
C THR A 93 -6.94 -10.93 -10.58
N THR A 94 -7.69 -9.94 -10.11
CA THR A 94 -9.07 -10.13 -9.67
C THR A 94 -10.03 -10.09 -10.86
N TYR A 95 -11.18 -10.74 -10.71
CA TYR A 95 -12.24 -10.71 -11.73
C TYR A 95 -12.70 -9.27 -12.04
N ASP A 96 -12.86 -8.44 -11.00
CA ASP A 96 -13.28 -7.04 -11.17
C ASP A 96 -12.29 -6.20 -11.98
N ALA A 97 -11.02 -6.60 -12.04
CA ALA A 97 -10.03 -5.91 -12.86
C ALA A 97 -10.22 -6.15 -14.36
N VAL A 98 -10.88 -7.24 -14.77
CA VAL A 98 -10.92 -7.69 -16.18
C VAL A 98 -12.33 -7.76 -16.77
N LYS A 99 -13.38 -7.88 -15.95
CA LYS A 99 -14.76 -8.14 -16.40
C LYS A 99 -15.26 -7.17 -17.49
N ASP A 100 -14.90 -5.89 -17.38
CA ASP A 100 -15.35 -4.85 -18.32
C ASP A 100 -14.55 -4.85 -19.65
N TYR A 101 -13.49 -5.65 -19.73
CA TYR A 101 -12.61 -5.78 -20.90
C TYR A 101 -12.80 -7.11 -21.64
N ILE A 102 -13.60 -8.02 -21.10
CA ILE A 102 -13.91 -9.31 -21.72
C ILE A 102 -14.91 -9.06 -22.86
N PRO A 103 -14.67 -9.59 -24.08
CA PRO A 103 -15.61 -9.44 -25.19
C PRO A 103 -16.96 -10.12 -24.92
N ASP A 104 -18.05 -9.50 -25.37
CA ASP A 104 -19.42 -10.02 -25.24
C ASP A 104 -19.63 -11.42 -25.87
N SER A 105 -18.73 -11.85 -26.77
CA SER A 105 -18.77 -13.19 -27.36
C SER A 105 -18.44 -14.31 -26.36
N ILE A 106 -17.88 -13.97 -25.19
CA ILE A 106 -17.54 -14.92 -24.15
C ILE A 106 -18.66 -14.98 -23.11
N ASP A 107 -19.30 -16.14 -23.01
CA ASP A 107 -20.26 -16.42 -21.95
C ASP A 107 -19.54 -16.74 -20.64
N LEU A 108 -19.65 -15.84 -19.67
CA LEU A 108 -19.03 -15.99 -18.35
C LEU A 108 -19.89 -16.76 -17.34
N GLY A 109 -21.08 -17.24 -17.73
CA GLY A 109 -22.00 -17.94 -16.82
C GLY A 109 -21.36 -19.14 -16.10
N ASN A 110 -20.44 -19.85 -16.77
CA ASN A 110 -19.66 -20.96 -16.19
C ASN A 110 -18.16 -20.65 -16.07
N GLY A 111 -17.76 -19.39 -16.25
CA GLY A 111 -16.37 -18.98 -16.40
C GLY A 111 -15.78 -19.33 -17.78
N PHE A 112 -14.51 -18.95 -17.97
CA PHE A 112 -13.78 -19.14 -19.23
C PHE A 112 -12.40 -19.74 -18.94
N LEU A 113 -12.02 -20.77 -19.71
CA LEU A 113 -10.71 -21.40 -19.65
C LEU A 113 -10.23 -21.68 -21.08
N ALA A 114 -9.10 -21.08 -21.46
CA ALA A 114 -8.43 -21.39 -22.71
C ALA A 114 -7.59 -22.66 -22.55
N ALA A 115 -7.79 -23.68 -23.41
CA ALA A 115 -7.02 -24.92 -23.33
C ALA A 115 -5.59 -24.76 -23.89
N SER A 116 -5.36 -23.70 -24.68
CA SER A 116 -4.05 -23.35 -25.23
C SER A 116 -3.91 -21.84 -25.41
N GLY A 117 -2.68 -21.36 -25.58
CA GLY A 117 -2.40 -19.94 -25.83
C GLY A 117 -3.05 -19.39 -27.12
N MET A 118 -3.44 -20.26 -28.06
CA MET A 118 -4.18 -19.84 -29.27
C MET A 118 -5.67 -19.57 -29.00
N GLU A 119 -6.20 -20.12 -27.91
CA GLU A 119 -7.59 -19.92 -27.48
C GLU A 119 -7.72 -18.76 -26.49
N GLU A 120 -6.61 -18.11 -26.12
CA GLU A 120 -6.64 -16.93 -25.27
C GLU A 120 -7.39 -15.78 -25.95
N VAL A 121 -8.25 -15.13 -25.17
CA VAL A 121 -9.06 -14.02 -25.66
C VAL A 121 -8.33 -12.71 -25.39
N ARG A 122 -8.18 -11.92 -26.44
CA ARG A 122 -7.61 -10.58 -26.31
C ARG A 122 -8.57 -9.69 -25.53
N LEU A 123 -8.14 -9.27 -24.34
CA LEU A 123 -8.78 -8.19 -23.60
C LEU A 123 -8.55 -6.87 -24.35
N GLY A 124 -9.51 -5.93 -24.24
CA GLY A 124 -9.48 -4.63 -24.92
C GLY A 124 -8.33 -3.70 -24.48
N ASN A 125 -8.63 -2.42 -24.22
CA ASN A 125 -7.62 -1.42 -23.84
C ASN A 125 -7.16 -1.56 -22.37
N LEU A 126 -6.64 -2.73 -21.99
CA LEU A 126 -6.06 -3.00 -20.67
C LEU A 126 -4.56 -3.25 -20.81
N TYR A 127 -3.76 -2.47 -20.08
CA TYR A 127 -2.30 -2.57 -20.11
C TYR A 127 -1.77 -2.95 -18.74
N ALA A 128 -0.76 -3.84 -18.72
CA ALA A 128 0.02 -4.15 -17.53
C ALA A 128 1.33 -3.37 -17.55
N LEU A 129 1.61 -2.63 -16.48
CA LEU A 129 2.78 -1.78 -16.30
C LEU A 129 3.66 -2.38 -15.20
N LYS A 130 4.93 -2.59 -15.52
CA LYS A 130 5.93 -3.10 -14.57
C LYS A 130 6.71 -1.93 -13.96
N PRO A 131 6.85 -1.85 -12.62
CA PRO A 131 7.75 -0.89 -12.00
C PRO A 131 9.20 -1.25 -12.31
N VAL A 132 9.92 -0.31 -12.94
CA VAL A 132 11.34 -0.52 -13.29
C VAL A 132 12.23 -0.06 -12.14
N SER A 133 12.12 1.20 -11.74
CA SER A 133 12.90 1.82 -10.68
C SER A 133 12.09 2.91 -10.00
N ALA A 134 12.55 3.34 -8.82
CA ALA A 134 11.96 4.46 -8.09
C ALA A 134 13.05 5.40 -7.56
N GLU A 135 12.97 6.68 -7.94
CA GLU A 135 13.96 7.70 -7.56
C GLU A 135 13.30 8.79 -6.70
N ASN A 136 13.98 9.22 -5.63
CA ASN A 136 13.56 10.38 -4.86
C ASN A 136 13.92 11.68 -5.61
N LEU A 137 12.90 12.33 -6.18
CA LEU A 137 13.06 13.58 -6.93
C LEU A 137 12.78 14.85 -6.11
N GLN A 138 12.59 14.75 -4.79
CA GLN A 138 12.11 15.85 -3.94
C GLN A 138 12.92 17.14 -4.13
N LYS A 139 14.26 17.06 -4.06
CA LYS A 139 15.13 18.24 -4.23
C LYS A 139 15.01 18.88 -5.61
N LYS A 140 14.89 18.07 -6.66
CA LYS A 140 14.75 18.55 -8.06
C LYS A 140 13.42 19.27 -8.26
N VAL A 141 12.34 18.71 -7.71
CA VAL A 141 11.00 19.29 -7.80
C VAL A 141 10.93 20.60 -7.01
N LEU A 142 11.41 20.61 -5.76
CA LEU A 142 11.40 21.81 -4.91
C LEU A 142 12.20 22.98 -5.50
N ALA A 143 13.28 22.69 -6.23
CA ALA A 143 14.05 23.74 -6.93
C ALA A 143 13.28 24.39 -8.10
N THR A 144 12.24 23.74 -8.62
CA THR A 144 11.47 24.21 -9.78
C THR A 144 10.24 25.02 -9.39
N VAL A 145 9.70 24.78 -8.19
CA VAL A 145 8.55 25.53 -7.67
C VAL A 145 9.05 26.90 -7.21
N LYS A 146 8.74 27.94 -7.98
CA LYS A 146 8.85 29.33 -7.52
C LYS A 146 7.68 29.61 -6.57
N GLU A 147 7.97 30.26 -5.45
CA GLU A 147 6.94 30.85 -4.58
C GLU A 147 6.01 31.79 -5.33
#